data_AF-A0AAV4GSV7-F1
#
_entry.id   AF-A0AAV4GSV7-F1
#
_cell.length_a   1.000
_cell.length_b   1.000
_cell.length_c   1.000
_cell.angle_alpha   90.00
_cell.angle_beta   90.00
_cell.angle_gamma   90.00
#
_symmetry.space_group_name_H-M   'P 1'
#
loop_
_entity.id
_entity.type
_entity.pdbx_description
1 polymer ?
#
loop_
_entity_poly.entity_id
_entity_poly.type
_entity_poly.pdbx_seq_one_letter_code
_entity_poly.pdbx_strand_id
1 'polypeptide(L)'
;MHFRIAYLNTHSSRNKTDDVQDLVKEHNIDLMCITESWLREQGDEPIIAAITPPGYTVKSYPRKDRTGGGIAFIFPSNDSSNYVINTSTSTHESFEAASANLQSSSFSCHILCVYRPPRSKKNCATNEFFLNEFRDVVQTLRKKYTRFMIVGDLNFHIDVPSAPETKKFISLLNEFELQQKIHVPTHKDGHTLDLIITPLSDNYTKNITVIDKTISDHYLLSVDLNTQKPSKTKRTVTSRNWKMLEPSKFSTEFHEALKTLNNTRRLVLELFFELSLLYSLLRLSTIAGGDSISCEP
;
A
#
# COMPACT_ATOMS: atom_id res chain seq x y z
N MET A 1 -8.66 -4.72 17.80
CA MET A 1 -8.58 -4.37 16.36
C MET A 1 -7.79 -5.45 15.64
N HIS A 2 -8.29 -5.96 14.52
CA HIS A 2 -7.60 -6.96 13.69
C HIS A 2 -6.77 -6.27 12.62
N PHE A 3 -5.82 -6.99 12.03
CA PHE A 3 -5.14 -6.49 10.84
C PHE A 3 -6.08 -6.62 9.64
N ARG A 4 -6.29 -5.53 8.90
CA ARG A 4 -7.13 -5.54 7.70
C ARG A 4 -6.29 -5.45 6.44
N ILE A 5 -6.43 -6.43 5.58
CA ILE A 5 -5.83 -6.44 4.25
C ILE A 5 -6.93 -6.16 3.26
N ALA A 6 -6.62 -5.35 2.25
CA ALA A 6 -7.52 -5.12 1.14
C ALA A 6 -6.80 -5.27 -0.19
N TYR A 7 -7.56 -5.60 -1.22
CA TYR A 7 -7.08 -5.75 -2.58
C TYR A 7 -8.03 -5.05 -3.54
N LEU A 8 -7.48 -4.35 -4.54
CA LEU A 8 -8.25 -3.75 -5.61
C LEU A 8 -7.43 -3.67 -6.91
N ASN A 9 -8.04 -4.12 -8.01
CA ASN A 9 -7.59 -3.72 -9.34
C ASN A 9 -8.11 -2.31 -9.63
N THR A 10 -7.20 -1.33 -9.70
CA THR A 10 -7.63 0.07 -9.87
C THR A 10 -7.86 0.45 -11.32
N HIS A 11 -7.44 -0.35 -12.30
CA HIS A 11 -7.50 0.02 -13.73
C HIS A 11 -6.99 1.46 -13.95
N SER A 12 -5.73 1.70 -13.59
CA SER A 12 -5.08 3.01 -13.39
C SER A 12 -5.46 3.73 -12.11
N SER A 13 -4.46 4.06 -11.27
CA SER A 13 -4.67 4.84 -10.04
C SER A 13 -4.50 6.36 -10.23
N ARG A 14 -4.06 6.83 -11.41
CA ARG A 14 -3.56 8.21 -11.60
C ARG A 14 -4.61 9.29 -11.35
N ASN A 15 -5.89 9.00 -11.60
CA ASN A 15 -7.01 9.93 -11.42
C ASN A 15 -7.93 9.54 -10.24
N LYS A 16 -7.50 8.60 -9.38
CA LYS A 16 -8.28 8.03 -8.27
C LYS A 16 -7.53 8.16 -6.94
N THR A 17 -6.60 9.11 -6.86
CA THR A 17 -5.70 9.22 -5.71
C THR A 17 -6.47 9.49 -4.42
N ASP A 18 -7.45 10.38 -4.48
CA ASP A 18 -8.27 10.76 -3.34
C ASP A 18 -9.22 9.63 -2.95
N ASP A 19 -9.87 9.00 -3.93
CA ASP A 19 -10.73 7.83 -3.69
C ASP A 19 -9.98 6.69 -3.02
N VAL A 20 -8.76 6.38 -3.48
CA VAL A 20 -7.92 5.33 -2.87
C VAL A 20 -7.53 5.71 -1.44
N GLN A 21 -7.19 6.98 -1.18
CA GLN A 21 -6.91 7.43 0.18
C GLN A 21 -8.12 7.27 1.10
N ASP A 22 -9.30 7.63 0.61
CA ASP A 22 -10.55 7.55 1.37
C ASP A 22 -10.90 6.11 1.67
N LEU A 23 -10.75 5.19 0.71
CA LEU A 23 -10.91 3.75 0.96
C LEU A 23 -9.98 3.25 2.07
N VAL A 24 -8.68 3.62 2.02
CA VAL A 24 -7.70 3.21 3.04
C VAL A 24 -8.10 3.71 4.44
N LYS A 25 -8.53 4.97 4.54
CA LYS A 25 -8.91 5.60 5.82
C LYS A 25 -10.24 5.07 6.34
N GLU A 26 -11.28 5.07 5.51
CA GLU A 26 -12.64 4.69 5.88
C GLU A 26 -12.70 3.23 6.36
N HIS A 27 -12.01 2.33 5.65
CA HIS A 27 -12.01 0.92 6.00
C HIS A 27 -10.92 0.54 7.01
N ASN A 28 -10.08 1.49 7.47
CA ASN A 28 -8.94 1.25 8.36
C ASN A 28 -8.00 0.14 7.84
N ILE A 29 -7.59 0.26 6.57
CA ILE A 29 -6.78 -0.76 5.89
C ILE A 29 -5.32 -0.69 6.39
N ASP A 30 -4.78 -1.84 6.80
CA ASP A 30 -3.39 -1.98 7.26
C ASP A 30 -2.41 -2.37 6.15
N LEU A 31 -2.93 -2.98 5.09
CA LEU A 31 -2.21 -3.26 3.85
C LEU A 31 -3.20 -3.25 2.69
N MET A 32 -3.06 -2.28 1.79
CA MET A 32 -3.79 -2.21 0.53
C MET A 32 -2.90 -2.74 -0.59
N CYS A 33 -3.35 -3.77 -1.28
CA CYS A 33 -2.73 -4.34 -2.47
C CYS A 33 -3.43 -3.80 -3.72
N ILE A 34 -2.70 -3.17 -4.62
CA ILE A 34 -3.24 -2.60 -5.85
C ILE A 34 -2.61 -3.29 -7.05
N THR A 35 -3.45 -3.72 -8.00
CA THR A 35 -2.99 -4.10 -9.35
C THR A 35 -3.47 -3.08 -10.37
N GLU A 36 -2.81 -3.11 -11.54
CA GLU A 36 -3.01 -2.13 -12.60
C GLU A 36 -2.88 -0.70 -12.08
N SER A 37 -1.86 -0.43 -11.27
CA SER A 37 -1.63 0.93 -10.75
C SER A 37 -1.33 1.93 -11.89
N TRP A 38 -0.70 1.44 -12.96
CA TRP A 38 -0.25 2.20 -14.13
C TRP A 38 0.68 3.37 -13.78
N LEU A 39 1.32 3.29 -12.61
CA LEU A 39 2.36 4.21 -12.19
C LEU A 39 3.65 3.92 -12.97
N ARG A 40 4.53 4.91 -13.04
CA ARG A 40 5.84 4.82 -13.69
C ARG A 40 6.96 4.81 -12.64
N GLU A 41 8.10 4.26 -13.02
CA GLU A 41 9.30 4.25 -12.16
C GLU A 41 9.84 5.66 -11.91
N GLN A 42 9.66 6.56 -12.88
CA GLN A 42 10.09 7.96 -12.82
C GLN A 42 8.97 8.88 -13.31
N GLY A 43 8.86 10.06 -12.69
CA GLY A 43 7.95 11.13 -13.11
C GLY A 43 6.54 11.06 -12.50
N ASP A 44 6.21 9.96 -11.81
CA ASP A 44 4.95 9.80 -11.09
C ASP A 44 5.11 10.03 -9.57
N GLU A 45 6.24 10.59 -9.11
CA GLU A 45 6.46 10.94 -7.71
C GLU A 45 5.35 11.84 -7.14
N PRO A 46 4.83 12.86 -7.87
CA PRO A 46 3.70 13.66 -7.38
C PRO A 46 2.42 12.83 -7.22
N ILE A 47 2.17 11.86 -8.11
CA ILE A 47 0.99 10.98 -8.03
C ILE A 47 1.14 10.01 -6.87
N ILE A 48 2.35 9.46 -6.66
CA ILE A 48 2.67 8.62 -5.51
C ILE A 48 2.47 9.40 -4.21
N ALA A 49 2.89 10.67 -4.15
CA ALA A 49 2.64 11.52 -3.00
C ALA A 49 1.13 11.77 -2.79
N ALA A 50 0.39 12.05 -3.86
CA ALA A 50 -1.05 12.31 -3.81
C ALA A 50 -1.87 11.07 -3.41
N ILE A 51 -1.48 9.86 -3.80
CA ILE A 51 -2.19 8.64 -3.40
C ILE A 51 -1.80 8.17 -1.99
N THR A 52 -0.73 8.70 -1.39
CA THR A 52 -0.23 8.28 -0.07
C THR A 52 -1.01 8.99 1.05
N PRO A 53 -1.81 8.29 1.86
CA PRO A 53 -2.44 8.90 3.03
C PRO A 53 -1.41 9.37 4.07
N PRO A 54 -1.69 10.42 4.87
CA PRO A 54 -0.81 10.81 5.97
C PRO A 54 -0.54 9.65 6.95
N GLY A 55 0.74 9.40 7.24
CA GLY A 55 1.19 8.29 8.10
C GLY A 55 1.27 6.92 7.42
N TYR A 56 1.15 6.88 6.10
CA TYR A 56 1.31 5.69 5.27
C TYR A 56 2.52 5.84 4.34
N THR A 57 2.93 4.69 3.81
CA THR A 57 3.97 4.55 2.80
C THR A 57 3.38 3.83 1.60
N VAL A 58 3.72 4.30 0.40
CA VAL A 58 3.41 3.62 -0.85
C VAL A 58 4.69 3.02 -1.44
N LYS A 59 4.61 1.75 -1.84
CA LYS A 59 5.65 1.05 -2.60
C LYS A 59 5.07 0.57 -3.93
N SER A 60 5.58 1.11 -5.03
CA SER A 60 5.13 0.80 -6.39
C SER A 60 6.17 -0.04 -7.12
N TYR A 61 5.69 -1.03 -7.87
CA TYR A 61 6.45 -1.93 -8.75
C TYR A 61 5.86 -1.83 -10.17
N PRO A 62 6.22 -0.79 -10.92
CA PRO A 62 5.68 -0.55 -12.26
C PRO A 62 6.36 -1.44 -13.31
N ARG A 63 5.71 -1.61 -14.47
CA ARG A 63 6.35 -2.20 -15.65
C ARG A 63 7.35 -1.21 -16.24
N LYS A 64 8.51 -1.71 -16.68
CA LYS A 64 9.60 -0.89 -17.22
C LYS A 64 9.34 -0.40 -18.65
N ASP A 65 8.78 -1.26 -19.50
CA ASP A 65 8.82 -1.04 -20.96
C ASP A 65 7.49 -0.60 -21.60
N ARG A 66 6.42 -0.44 -20.80
CA ARG A 66 5.09 -0.07 -21.32
C ARG A 66 4.19 0.54 -20.26
N THR A 67 3.20 1.29 -20.73
CA THR A 67 2.06 1.72 -19.91
C THR A 67 1.10 0.54 -19.67
N GLY A 68 0.48 0.52 -18.49
CA GLY A 68 -0.47 -0.52 -18.10
C GLY A 68 0.16 -1.64 -17.28
N GLY A 69 -0.59 -2.20 -16.33
CA GLY A 69 -0.08 -3.13 -15.31
C GLY A 69 0.52 -2.41 -14.10
N GLY A 70 1.46 -3.06 -13.42
CA GLY A 70 2.09 -2.57 -12.20
C GLY A 70 1.33 -2.95 -10.94
N ILE A 71 2.09 -3.24 -9.88
CA ILE A 71 1.57 -3.56 -8.55
C ILE A 71 2.02 -2.49 -7.57
N ALA A 72 1.15 -2.08 -6.66
CA ALA A 72 1.50 -1.17 -5.57
C ALA A 72 0.97 -1.66 -4.23
N PHE A 73 1.67 -1.29 -3.16
CA PHE A 73 1.22 -1.49 -1.78
C PHE A 73 1.10 -0.15 -1.08
N ILE A 74 0.02 0.04 -0.33
CA ILE A 74 -0.16 1.15 0.60
C ILE A 74 -0.29 0.56 2.00
N PHE A 75 0.54 1.00 2.93
CA PHE A 75 0.54 0.48 4.31
C PHE A 75 1.04 1.54 5.29
N PRO A 76 0.68 1.46 6.59
CA PRO A 76 1.17 2.40 7.59
C PRO A 76 2.70 2.45 7.62
N SER A 77 3.27 3.65 7.77
CA SER A 77 4.72 3.80 7.79
C SER A 77 5.33 2.99 8.95
N ASN A 78 6.32 2.14 8.62
CA ASN A 78 6.90 1.18 9.57
C ASN A 78 7.47 1.86 10.83
N ASP A 79 8.04 3.05 10.69
CA ASP A 79 8.58 3.87 11.78
C ASP A 79 7.53 4.34 12.80
N SER A 80 6.26 4.24 12.43
CA SER A 80 5.10 4.72 13.19
C SER A 80 4.15 3.57 13.57
N SER A 81 4.54 2.33 13.28
CA SER A 81 3.72 1.14 13.50
C SER A 81 4.45 0.12 14.40
N ASN A 82 3.69 -0.75 15.07
CA ASN A 82 4.27 -1.79 15.93
C ASN A 82 4.48 -3.13 15.21
N TYR A 83 4.41 -3.11 13.90
CA TYR A 83 4.62 -4.24 13.03
C TYR A 83 5.46 -3.75 11.86
N VAL A 84 5.99 -4.66 11.06
CA VAL A 84 6.81 -4.31 9.92
C VAL A 84 6.17 -4.91 8.70
N ILE A 85 6.02 -4.10 7.66
CA ILE A 85 5.71 -4.56 6.32
C ILE A 85 6.95 -4.36 5.45
N ASN A 86 7.48 -5.49 4.96
CA ASN A 86 8.58 -5.51 4.01
C ASN A 86 8.05 -5.98 2.66
N THR A 87 8.20 -5.14 1.64
CA THR A 87 7.71 -5.45 0.29
C THR A 87 8.86 -5.78 -0.66
N SER A 88 8.61 -6.70 -1.59
CA SER A 88 9.54 -7.06 -2.66
C SER A 88 8.78 -7.40 -3.94
N THR A 89 9.46 -7.42 -5.07
CA THR A 89 8.91 -7.91 -6.34
C THR A 89 9.61 -9.19 -6.75
N SER A 90 8.93 -10.05 -7.51
CA SER A 90 9.52 -11.17 -8.24
C SER A 90 9.27 -11.02 -9.73
N THR A 91 10.18 -11.56 -10.53
CA THR A 91 10.08 -11.49 -11.99
C THR A 91 9.51 -12.81 -12.50
N HIS A 92 8.44 -12.71 -13.28
CA HIS A 92 7.82 -13.82 -13.99
C HIS A 92 7.48 -13.36 -15.40
N GLU A 93 7.39 -14.29 -16.35
CA GLU A 93 7.11 -13.95 -17.74
C GLU A 93 5.61 -13.88 -18.02
N SER A 94 4.82 -14.73 -17.36
CA SER A 94 3.37 -14.85 -17.60
C SER A 94 2.48 -13.98 -16.72
N PHE A 95 3.01 -13.40 -15.63
CA PHE A 95 2.27 -12.52 -14.71
C PHE A 95 3.20 -11.54 -14.00
N GLU A 96 2.62 -10.53 -13.37
CA GLU A 96 3.31 -9.65 -12.42
C GLU A 96 3.08 -10.14 -11.00
N ALA A 97 4.11 -10.10 -10.17
CA ALA A 97 4.00 -10.43 -8.77
C ALA A 97 4.87 -9.57 -7.88
N ALA A 98 4.25 -9.10 -6.79
CA ALA A 98 4.95 -8.47 -5.70
C ALA A 98 4.42 -9.03 -4.39
N SER A 99 5.25 -9.04 -3.36
CA SER A 99 4.90 -9.58 -2.06
C SER A 99 5.07 -8.55 -0.95
N ALA A 100 4.29 -8.71 0.10
CA ALA A 100 4.40 -8.00 1.36
C ALA A 100 4.51 -9.03 2.49
N ASN A 101 5.52 -8.90 3.33
CA ASN A 101 5.67 -9.70 4.55
C ASN A 101 5.18 -8.88 5.72
N LEU A 102 4.03 -9.25 6.29
CA LEU A 102 3.50 -8.65 7.51
C LEU A 102 4.09 -9.39 8.71
N GLN A 103 4.86 -8.69 9.54
CA GLN A 103 5.50 -9.27 10.72
C GLN A 103 5.20 -8.45 11.98
N SER A 104 4.69 -9.10 13.01
CA SER A 104 4.59 -8.61 14.39
C SER A 104 5.34 -9.55 15.33
N SER A 105 5.34 -9.25 16.64
CA SER A 105 6.01 -10.07 17.66
C SER A 105 5.48 -11.51 17.74
N SER A 106 4.20 -11.73 17.44
CA SER A 106 3.53 -13.03 17.58
C SER A 106 2.94 -13.58 16.28
N PHE A 107 3.01 -12.81 15.19
CA PHE A 107 2.36 -13.17 13.94
C PHE A 107 3.22 -12.81 12.73
N SER A 108 3.28 -13.72 11.77
CA SER A 108 3.89 -13.46 10.46
C SER A 108 3.01 -14.07 9.38
N CYS A 109 2.75 -13.29 8.34
CA CYS A 109 2.01 -13.73 7.15
C CYS A 109 2.65 -13.14 5.90
N HIS A 110 2.85 -13.99 4.90
CA HIS A 110 3.32 -13.59 3.59
C HIS A 110 2.12 -13.32 2.68
N ILE A 111 2.10 -12.17 2.01
CA ILE A 111 1.04 -11.81 1.07
C ILE A 111 1.66 -11.67 -0.29
N LEU A 112 1.24 -12.51 -1.23
CA LEU A 112 1.62 -12.41 -2.63
C LEU A 112 0.50 -11.73 -3.41
N CYS A 113 0.76 -10.54 -3.95
CA CYS A 113 -0.13 -9.87 -4.89
C CYS A 113 0.25 -10.30 -6.31
N VAL A 114 -0.72 -10.78 -7.08
CA VAL A 114 -0.53 -11.26 -8.46
C VAL A 114 -1.43 -10.48 -9.39
N TYR A 115 -0.89 -10.11 -10.55
CA TYR A 115 -1.72 -9.68 -11.68
C TYR A 115 -1.33 -10.47 -12.91
N ARG A 116 -2.27 -11.29 -13.39
CA ARG A 116 -2.10 -12.04 -14.63
C ARG A 116 -2.86 -11.32 -15.74
N PRO A 117 -2.19 -10.60 -16.64
CA PRO A 117 -2.87 -9.89 -17.73
C PRO A 117 -3.62 -10.87 -18.64
N PRO A 118 -4.76 -10.48 -19.22
CA PRO A 118 -5.46 -11.31 -20.19
C PRO A 118 -4.58 -11.55 -21.42
N ARG A 119 -4.84 -12.66 -22.12
CA ARG A 119 -4.11 -13.00 -23.34
C ARG A 119 -4.41 -11.95 -24.41
N SER A 120 -3.36 -11.44 -25.05
CA SER A 120 -3.51 -10.46 -26.13
C SER A 120 -2.37 -10.60 -27.14
N LYS A 121 -2.41 -9.87 -28.26
CA LYS A 121 -1.26 -9.80 -29.18
C LYS A 121 0.04 -9.31 -28.50
N LYS A 122 -0.10 -8.57 -27.38
CA LYS A 122 1.02 -8.03 -26.57
C LYS A 122 1.36 -8.90 -25.35
N ASN A 123 0.53 -9.91 -25.05
CA ASN A 123 0.70 -10.86 -23.96
C ASN A 123 0.43 -12.28 -24.49
N CYS A 124 1.49 -12.94 -24.91
CA CYS A 124 1.42 -14.23 -25.59
C CYS A 124 1.50 -15.42 -24.62
N ALA A 125 1.65 -15.19 -23.31
CA ALA A 125 1.72 -16.24 -22.32
C ALA A 125 0.46 -17.11 -22.36
N THR A 126 0.64 -18.42 -22.54
CA THR A 126 -0.47 -19.37 -22.54
C THR A 126 -0.93 -19.65 -21.11
N ASN A 127 -2.15 -20.15 -20.95
CA ASN A 127 -2.63 -20.61 -19.65
C ASN A 127 -1.71 -21.70 -19.07
N GLU A 128 -1.18 -22.59 -19.92
CA GLU A 128 -0.28 -23.66 -19.50
C GLU A 128 1.06 -23.13 -19.01
N PHE A 129 1.63 -22.14 -19.70
CA PHE A 129 2.86 -21.50 -19.26
C PHE A 129 2.66 -20.79 -17.91
N PHE A 130 1.55 -20.06 -17.75
CA PHE A 130 1.19 -19.47 -16.47
C PHE A 130 1.06 -20.53 -15.35
N LEU A 131 0.34 -21.62 -15.59
CA LEU A 131 0.13 -22.66 -14.58
C LEU A 131 1.45 -23.32 -14.14
N ASN A 132 2.42 -23.46 -15.06
CA ASN A 132 3.74 -23.98 -14.72
C ASN A 132 4.53 -23.01 -13.83
N GLU A 133 4.63 -21.72 -14.20
CA GLU A 133 5.30 -20.73 -13.34
C GLU A 133 4.59 -20.57 -11.99
N PHE A 134 3.25 -20.56 -12.00
CA PHE A 134 2.45 -20.41 -10.78
C PHE A 134 2.59 -21.64 -9.86
N ARG A 135 2.72 -22.85 -10.42
CA ARG A 135 3.04 -24.07 -9.66
C ARG A 135 4.34 -23.91 -8.87
N ASP A 136 5.40 -23.43 -9.52
CA ASP A 136 6.70 -23.24 -8.86
C ASP A 136 6.60 -22.22 -7.71
N VAL A 137 5.89 -21.11 -7.95
CA VAL A 137 5.62 -20.10 -6.91
C VAL A 137 4.87 -20.69 -5.73
N VAL A 138 3.76 -21.41 -5.97
CA VAL A 138 2.97 -22.02 -4.90
C VAL A 138 3.79 -23.07 -4.14
N GLN A 139 4.59 -23.87 -4.84
CA GLN A 139 5.47 -24.85 -4.21
C GLN A 139 6.49 -24.17 -3.29
N THR A 140 7.09 -23.05 -3.71
CA THR A 140 7.98 -22.24 -2.86
C THR A 140 7.23 -21.66 -1.66
N LEU A 141 6.03 -21.11 -1.86
CA LEU A 141 5.22 -20.54 -0.78
C LEU A 141 4.92 -21.59 0.30
N ARG A 142 4.47 -22.77 -0.10
CA ARG A 142 4.16 -23.90 0.79
C ARG A 142 5.37 -24.38 1.57
N LYS A 143 6.56 -24.39 0.94
CA LYS A 143 7.81 -24.80 1.60
C LYS A 143 8.31 -23.75 2.60
N LYS A 144 8.13 -22.47 2.31
CA LYS A 144 8.79 -21.37 3.02
C LYS A 144 7.94 -20.73 4.12
N TYR A 145 6.62 -20.69 3.94
CA TYR A 145 5.73 -19.89 4.80
C TYR A 145 4.66 -20.74 5.46
N THR A 146 4.58 -20.67 6.79
CA THR A 146 3.49 -21.29 7.56
C THR A 146 2.13 -20.61 7.30
N ARG A 147 2.14 -19.29 7.06
CA ARG A 147 0.94 -18.50 6.75
C ARG A 147 1.23 -17.67 5.51
N PHE A 148 0.42 -17.84 4.48
CA PHE A 148 0.48 -17.01 3.30
C PHE A 148 -0.88 -16.89 2.63
N MET A 149 -1.07 -15.76 1.96
CA MET A 149 -2.24 -15.49 1.14
C MET A 149 -1.77 -15.02 -0.22
N ILE A 150 -2.44 -15.48 -1.27
CA ILE A 150 -2.31 -14.92 -2.61
C ILE A 150 -3.56 -14.10 -2.88
N VAL A 151 -3.37 -12.84 -3.28
CA VAL A 151 -4.45 -11.93 -3.68
C VAL A 151 -4.17 -11.42 -5.08
N GLY A 152 -5.20 -11.18 -5.88
CA GLY A 152 -4.94 -10.70 -7.23
C GLY A 152 -6.03 -10.96 -8.25
N ASP A 153 -5.94 -10.23 -9.35
CA ASP A 153 -6.66 -10.48 -10.58
C ASP A 153 -5.86 -11.49 -11.41
N LEU A 154 -6.37 -12.71 -11.43
CA LEU A 154 -5.78 -13.83 -12.15
C LEU A 154 -6.42 -14.04 -13.53
N ASN A 155 -7.45 -13.25 -13.88
CA ASN A 155 -8.17 -13.38 -15.14
C ASN A 155 -8.61 -14.83 -15.45
N PHE A 156 -9.09 -15.55 -14.42
CA PHE A 156 -9.81 -16.82 -14.57
C PHE A 156 -11.25 -16.61 -14.13
N HIS A 157 -12.19 -17.02 -14.97
CA HIS A 157 -13.61 -17.07 -14.61
C HIS A 157 -13.85 -18.26 -13.67
N ILE A 158 -13.54 -18.09 -12.38
CA ILE A 158 -13.67 -19.16 -11.37
C ILE A 158 -15.15 -19.54 -11.14
N ASP A 159 -16.06 -18.61 -11.47
CA ASP A 159 -17.51 -18.79 -11.51
C ASP A 159 -17.98 -19.74 -12.64
N VAL A 160 -17.09 -20.09 -13.59
CA VAL A 160 -17.38 -21.01 -14.69
C VAL A 160 -16.52 -22.29 -14.54
N PRO A 161 -16.83 -23.18 -13.57
CA PRO A 161 -16.01 -24.37 -13.29
C PRO A 161 -16.05 -25.43 -14.41
N SER A 162 -16.95 -25.27 -15.40
CA SER A 162 -17.02 -26.15 -16.57
C SER A 162 -15.88 -25.87 -17.57
N ALA A 163 -15.31 -24.66 -17.57
CA ALA A 163 -14.27 -24.23 -18.49
C ALA A 163 -12.97 -25.03 -18.28
N PRO A 164 -12.31 -25.52 -19.35
CA PRO A 164 -11.11 -26.35 -19.23
C PRO A 164 -9.96 -25.68 -18.47
N GLU A 165 -9.73 -24.39 -18.68
CA GLU A 165 -8.71 -23.59 -18.02
C GLU A 165 -9.00 -23.42 -16.53
N THR A 166 -10.25 -23.14 -16.16
CA THR A 166 -10.69 -23.04 -14.77
C THR A 166 -10.51 -24.38 -14.05
N LYS A 167 -10.83 -25.51 -14.71
CA LYS A 167 -10.59 -26.86 -14.17
C LYS A 167 -9.11 -27.12 -13.90
N LYS A 168 -8.23 -26.77 -14.84
CA LYS A 168 -6.78 -26.93 -14.66
C LYS A 168 -6.27 -26.08 -13.50
N PHE A 169 -6.75 -24.84 -13.38
CA PHE A 169 -6.38 -23.94 -12.28
C PHE A 169 -6.86 -24.45 -10.92
N ILE A 170 -8.14 -24.86 -10.80
CA ILE A 170 -8.69 -25.48 -9.59
C ILE A 170 -7.93 -26.76 -9.23
N SER A 171 -7.59 -27.59 -10.22
CA SER A 171 -6.80 -28.80 -10.00
C SER A 171 -5.42 -28.49 -9.42
N LEU A 172 -4.76 -27.42 -9.87
CA LEU A 172 -3.50 -26.96 -9.30
C LEU A 172 -3.69 -26.48 -7.86
N LEU A 173 -4.75 -25.72 -7.56
CA LEU A 173 -5.03 -25.31 -6.16
C LEU A 173 -5.22 -26.54 -5.26
N ASN A 174 -5.99 -27.53 -5.72
CA ASN A 174 -6.21 -28.78 -4.98
C ASN A 174 -4.92 -29.59 -4.78
N GLU A 175 -4.04 -29.66 -5.79
CA GLU A 175 -2.72 -30.31 -5.72
C GLU A 175 -1.88 -29.78 -4.55
N PHE A 176 -1.97 -28.47 -4.27
CA PHE A 176 -1.20 -27.81 -3.21
C PHE A 176 -2.00 -27.57 -1.93
N GLU A 177 -3.16 -28.20 -1.79
CA GLU A 177 -4.08 -28.00 -0.65
C GLU A 177 -4.39 -26.52 -0.43
N LEU A 178 -4.73 -25.81 -1.51
CA LEU A 178 -5.17 -24.42 -1.49
C LEU A 178 -6.67 -24.32 -1.76
N GLN A 179 -7.27 -23.27 -1.23
CA GLN A 179 -8.66 -22.89 -1.45
C GLN A 179 -8.72 -21.44 -1.90
N GLN A 180 -9.60 -21.17 -2.86
CA GLN A 180 -10.03 -19.82 -3.18
C GLN A 180 -11.25 -19.47 -2.30
N LYS A 181 -11.31 -18.24 -1.79
CA LYS A 181 -12.26 -17.80 -0.75
C LYS A 181 -13.40 -16.89 -1.24
N ILE A 182 -13.41 -16.46 -2.51
CA ILE A 182 -14.39 -15.51 -3.05
C ILE A 182 -15.40 -16.24 -3.94
N HIS A 183 -16.67 -16.16 -3.59
CA HIS A 183 -17.76 -16.87 -4.28
C HIS A 183 -18.84 -15.93 -4.85
N VAL A 184 -18.55 -14.63 -4.89
CA VAL A 184 -19.45 -13.59 -5.41
C VAL A 184 -18.73 -12.81 -6.51
N PRO A 185 -19.46 -12.11 -7.39
CA PRO A 185 -18.85 -11.28 -8.41
C PRO A 185 -17.88 -10.25 -7.82
N THR A 186 -16.74 -10.06 -8.48
CA THR A 186 -15.71 -9.07 -8.12
C THR A 186 -15.53 -8.01 -9.20
N HIS A 187 -16.23 -8.17 -10.32
CA HIS A 187 -16.25 -7.25 -11.45
C HIS A 187 -17.69 -6.84 -11.74
N LYS A 188 -17.89 -5.59 -12.21
CA LYS A 188 -19.21 -5.03 -12.54
C LYS A 188 -20.00 -5.85 -13.57
N ASP A 189 -19.29 -6.60 -14.42
CA ASP A 189 -19.90 -7.45 -15.45
C ASP A 189 -20.37 -8.82 -14.89
N GLY A 190 -20.24 -9.06 -13.57
CA GLY A 190 -20.81 -10.23 -12.89
C GLY A 190 -19.87 -11.42 -12.72
N HIS A 191 -18.59 -11.31 -13.11
CA HIS A 191 -17.61 -12.38 -12.98
C HIS A 191 -16.77 -12.29 -11.71
N THR A 192 -16.18 -13.41 -11.31
CA THR A 192 -15.24 -13.51 -10.18
C THR A 192 -13.84 -13.73 -10.73
N LEU A 193 -13.09 -12.64 -10.90
CA LEU A 193 -11.73 -12.65 -11.48
C LEU A 193 -10.66 -12.39 -10.42
N ASP A 194 -11.04 -11.63 -9.39
CA ASP A 194 -10.19 -11.24 -8.28
C ASP A 194 -10.31 -12.27 -7.17
N LEU A 195 -9.19 -12.90 -6.82
CA LEU A 195 -9.20 -14.07 -5.94
C LEU A 195 -8.43 -13.77 -4.65
N ILE A 196 -8.92 -14.35 -3.55
CA ILE A 196 -8.16 -14.56 -2.32
C ILE A 196 -7.94 -16.06 -2.19
N ILE A 197 -6.67 -16.50 -2.20
CA ILE A 197 -6.28 -17.90 -2.13
C ILE A 197 -5.44 -18.12 -0.89
N THR A 198 -5.78 -19.13 -0.10
CA THR A 198 -5.08 -19.51 1.13
C THR A 198 -4.93 -21.03 1.23
N PRO A 199 -4.01 -21.55 2.07
CA PRO A 199 -3.98 -22.97 2.43
C PRO A 199 -5.33 -23.47 2.96
N LEU A 200 -5.64 -24.75 2.74
CA LEU A 200 -6.81 -25.40 3.34
C LEU A 200 -6.79 -25.33 4.87
N SER A 201 -5.60 -25.34 5.47
CA SER A 201 -5.36 -25.20 6.91
C SER A 201 -5.46 -23.77 7.45
N ASP A 202 -5.87 -22.81 6.63
CA ASP A 202 -6.02 -21.41 7.01
C ASP A 202 -7.00 -21.21 8.18
N ASN A 203 -6.46 -20.77 9.30
CA ASN A 203 -7.17 -20.38 10.53
C ASN A 203 -6.88 -18.92 10.93
N TYR A 204 -6.25 -18.16 10.03
CA TYR A 204 -5.75 -16.82 10.29
C TYR A 204 -6.42 -15.76 9.42
N THR A 205 -7.35 -16.13 8.53
CA THR A 205 -8.22 -15.19 7.83
C THR A 205 -9.66 -15.27 8.33
N LYS A 206 -10.36 -14.15 8.34
CA LYS A 206 -11.78 -14.05 8.68
C LYS A 206 -12.40 -12.80 8.06
N ASN A 207 -13.73 -12.68 8.14
CA ASN A 207 -14.47 -11.51 7.67
C ASN A 207 -14.11 -11.10 6.23
N ILE A 208 -14.07 -12.07 5.33
CA ILE A 208 -13.82 -11.79 3.92
C ILE A 208 -15.06 -11.11 3.34
N THR A 209 -14.87 -9.93 2.75
CA THR A 209 -15.93 -9.09 2.21
C THR A 209 -15.56 -8.59 0.83
N VAL A 210 -16.57 -8.48 -0.03
CA VAL A 210 -16.48 -7.83 -1.34
C VAL A 210 -17.31 -6.57 -1.25
N ILE A 211 -16.66 -5.43 -1.43
CA ILE A 211 -17.26 -4.11 -1.26
C ILE A 211 -17.40 -3.48 -2.65
N ASP A 212 -18.66 -3.34 -3.08
CA ASP A 212 -19.04 -2.65 -4.30
C ASP A 212 -18.92 -1.13 -4.11
N LYS A 213 -17.66 -0.66 -4.12
CA LYS A 213 -17.32 0.76 -4.21
C LYS A 213 -16.59 0.98 -5.53
N THR A 214 -17.33 1.49 -6.51
CA THR A 214 -16.92 1.58 -7.92
C THR A 214 -15.96 2.73 -8.18
N ILE A 215 -14.72 2.65 -7.68
CA ILE A 215 -13.65 3.53 -8.15
C ILE A 215 -13.00 2.98 -9.43
N SER A 216 -13.22 1.70 -9.71
CA SER A 216 -12.95 1.02 -10.98
C SER A 216 -14.10 0.06 -11.32
N ASP A 217 -13.94 -0.73 -12.37
CA ASP A 217 -14.80 -1.84 -12.76
C ASP A 217 -14.64 -3.10 -11.87
N HIS A 218 -13.67 -3.10 -10.97
CA HIS A 218 -13.46 -4.13 -9.97
C HIS A 218 -13.90 -3.67 -8.57
N TYR A 219 -14.30 -4.63 -7.75
CA TYR A 219 -14.74 -4.41 -6.38
C TYR A 219 -13.58 -4.58 -5.38
N LEU A 220 -13.66 -3.84 -4.28
CA LEU A 220 -12.66 -3.92 -3.22
C LEU A 220 -12.84 -5.23 -2.45
N LEU A 221 -11.81 -6.08 -2.43
CA LEU A 221 -11.76 -7.24 -1.56
C LEU A 221 -11.16 -6.82 -0.23
N SER A 222 -11.77 -7.22 0.89
CA SER A 222 -11.21 -7.01 2.22
C SER A 222 -11.25 -8.27 3.06
N VAL A 223 -10.19 -8.51 3.83
CA VAL A 223 -10.04 -9.65 4.72
C VAL A 223 -9.37 -9.22 6.01
N ASP A 224 -9.94 -9.65 7.14
CA ASP A 224 -9.33 -9.46 8.45
C ASP A 224 -8.45 -10.66 8.78
N LEU A 225 -7.27 -10.40 9.34
CA LEU A 225 -6.45 -11.46 9.91
C LEU A 225 -6.85 -11.74 11.36
N ASN A 226 -6.93 -13.02 11.71
CA ASN A 226 -7.23 -13.50 13.05
C ASN A 226 -6.01 -13.41 13.98
N THR A 227 -5.52 -12.19 14.14
CA THR A 227 -4.47 -11.83 15.07
C THR A 227 -4.79 -10.46 15.68
N GLN A 228 -4.26 -10.18 16.86
CA GLN A 228 -4.42 -8.89 17.49
C GLN A 228 -3.34 -7.94 16.97
N LYS A 229 -3.78 -6.76 16.53
CA LYS A 229 -2.85 -5.68 16.21
C LYS A 229 -2.13 -5.24 17.48
N PRO A 230 -0.79 -5.15 17.51
CA PRO A 230 -0.10 -4.65 18.69
C PRO A 230 -0.50 -3.20 18.97
N SER A 231 -0.75 -2.86 20.24
CA SER A 231 -1.21 -1.54 20.67
C SER A 231 -0.22 -0.44 20.33
N LYS A 232 -0.63 0.64 19.65
CA LYS A 232 0.23 1.79 19.33
C LYS A 232 0.94 2.27 20.60
N THR A 233 2.26 2.14 20.66
CA THR A 233 3.03 2.73 21.75
C THR A 233 2.84 4.24 21.63
N LYS A 234 2.26 4.88 22.65
CA LYS A 234 2.12 6.35 22.66
C LYS A 234 3.53 6.94 22.60
N ARG A 235 3.87 7.59 21.48
CA ARG A 235 5.05 8.45 21.45
C ARG A 235 4.70 9.72 22.21
N THR A 236 5.34 9.92 23.35
CA THR A 236 5.34 11.23 24.02
C THR A 236 6.16 12.17 23.14
N VAL A 237 5.48 13.02 22.38
CA VAL A 237 6.14 14.10 21.65
C VAL A 237 6.26 15.28 22.62
N THR A 238 7.48 15.59 23.04
CA THR A 238 7.77 16.83 23.74
C THR A 238 7.81 17.97 22.72
N SER A 239 6.70 18.69 22.57
CA SER A 239 6.72 19.98 21.87
C SER A 239 7.22 21.06 22.81
N ARG A 240 8.09 21.96 22.34
CA ARG A 240 8.42 23.17 23.10
C ARG A 240 7.15 24.01 23.26
N ASN A 241 6.95 24.63 24.41
CA ASN A 241 5.87 25.59 24.60
C ASN A 241 6.30 26.92 23.97
N TRP A 242 5.80 27.22 22.78
CA TRP A 242 6.19 28.41 22.00
C TRP A 242 5.81 29.72 22.70
N LYS A 243 4.84 29.68 23.62
CA LYS A 243 4.42 30.84 24.42
C LYS A 243 5.42 31.20 25.53
N MET A 244 6.36 30.31 25.86
CA MET A 244 7.44 30.54 26.84
C MET A 244 8.80 30.77 26.17
N LEU A 245 8.85 30.95 24.85
CA LEU A 245 10.09 31.32 24.17
C LEU A 245 10.43 32.76 24.54
N GLU A 246 11.48 32.95 25.33
CA GLU A 246 12.12 34.25 25.48
C GLU A 246 12.92 34.56 24.20
N PRO A 247 12.54 35.58 23.41
CA PRO A 247 13.17 35.84 22.11
C PRO A 247 14.66 36.13 22.20
N SER A 248 15.08 36.80 23.28
CA SER A 248 16.49 37.13 23.57
C SER A 248 17.32 35.88 23.81
N LYS A 249 16.83 34.95 24.64
CA LYS A 249 17.52 33.71 24.96
C LYS A 249 17.62 32.78 23.73
N PHE A 250 16.53 32.66 22.98
CA PHE A 250 16.53 31.90 21.73
C PHE A 250 17.50 32.48 20.70
N SER A 251 17.53 33.81 20.55
CA SER A 251 18.49 34.48 19.65
C SER A 251 19.93 34.16 20.04
N THR A 252 20.27 34.23 21.33
CA THR A 252 21.62 33.92 21.82
C THR A 252 21.99 32.46 21.59
N GLU A 253 21.11 31.51 21.96
CA GLU A 253 21.32 30.07 21.75
C GLU A 253 21.46 29.73 20.26
N PHE A 254 20.66 30.36 19.40
CA PHE A 254 20.74 30.21 17.95
C PHE A 254 22.05 30.74 17.38
N HIS A 255 22.50 31.93 17.84
CA HIS A 255 23.79 32.50 17.43
C HIS A 255 24.98 31.66 17.91
N GLU A 256 24.92 31.08 19.11
CA GLU A 256 25.95 30.15 19.59
C GLU A 256 26.00 28.87 18.76
N ALA A 257 24.84 28.25 18.49
CA ALA A 257 24.75 27.06 17.65
C ALA A 257 25.27 27.30 16.22
N LEU A 258 24.97 28.47 15.64
CA LEU A 258 25.50 28.89 14.34
C LEU A 258 27.02 29.06 14.34
N LYS A 259 27.61 29.57 15.43
CA LYS A 259 29.08 29.65 15.58
C LYS A 259 29.70 28.25 15.63
N THR A 260 29.05 27.29 16.28
CA THR A 260 29.50 25.89 16.32
C THR A 260 29.44 25.23 14.93
N LEU A 261 28.38 25.52 14.15
CA LEU A 261 28.18 25.00 12.79
C LEU A 261 29.13 25.60 11.75
N ASN A 262 29.60 26.85 11.93
CA ASN A 262 30.55 27.49 11.02
C ASN A 262 31.92 26.79 10.92
N ASN A 263 32.24 25.85 11.84
CA ASN A 263 33.43 25.00 11.75
C ASN A 263 33.29 23.84 10.73
N THR A 264 32.11 23.64 10.12
CA THR A 264 31.87 22.61 9.09
C THR A 264 31.24 23.25 7.85
N ARG A 265 32.08 23.79 6.96
CA ARG A 265 31.63 24.53 5.76
C ARG A 265 31.04 23.60 4.69
N ARG A 266 29.76 23.82 4.34
CA ARG A 266 29.29 24.22 2.97
C ARG A 266 27.75 24.38 2.89
N LEU A 267 26.97 23.80 3.81
CA LEU A 267 25.48 23.84 3.81
C LEU A 267 24.85 25.07 4.50
N VAL A 268 25.64 25.85 5.26
CA VAL A 268 25.11 26.91 6.14
C VAL A 268 24.60 28.14 5.36
N LEU A 269 25.15 28.44 4.18
CA LEU A 269 24.78 29.65 3.42
C LEU A 269 23.41 29.53 2.72
N GLU A 270 23.03 28.33 2.28
CA GLU A 270 21.71 28.09 1.66
C GLU A 270 20.59 28.12 2.71
N LEU A 271 20.83 27.53 3.89
CA LEU A 271 19.88 27.58 5.01
C LEU A 271 19.66 29.02 5.53
N PHE A 272 20.70 29.86 5.48
CA PHE A 272 20.63 31.26 5.92
C PHE A 272 19.71 32.10 5.03
N PHE A 273 19.72 31.85 3.71
CA PHE A 273 18.85 32.54 2.76
C PHE A 273 17.39 32.13 2.98
N GLU A 274 17.09 30.84 3.12
CA GLU A 274 15.71 30.37 3.32
C GLU A 274 15.12 30.77 4.67
N LEU A 275 15.90 30.72 5.75
CA LEU A 275 15.44 31.14 7.07
C LEU A 275 15.20 32.66 7.15
N SER A 276 15.98 33.47 6.44
CA SER A 276 15.75 34.92 6.36
C SER A 276 14.47 35.27 5.58
N LEU A 277 14.15 34.48 4.55
CA LEU A 277 12.92 34.61 3.78
C LEU A 277 11.70 34.23 4.64
N LEU A 278 11.80 33.13 5.38
CA LEU A 278 10.74 32.65 6.26
C LEU A 278 10.46 33.63 7.41
N TYR A 279 11.52 34.21 8.00
CA TYR A 279 11.40 35.22 9.06
C TYR A 279 10.75 36.52 8.56
N SER A 280 11.05 36.91 7.31
CA SER A 280 10.43 38.08 6.67
C SER A 280 8.95 37.84 6.37
N LEU A 281 8.58 36.63 5.94
CA LEU A 281 7.19 36.23 5.71
C LEU A 281 6.37 36.15 7.01
N LEU A 282 6.98 35.65 8.10
CA LEU A 282 6.38 35.62 9.44
C LEU A 282 6.19 37.02 10.06
N ARG A 283 7.06 37.99 9.72
CA ARG A 283 6.84 39.40 10.08
C ARG A 283 5.72 40.06 9.29
N LEU A 284 5.51 39.69 8.03
CA LEU A 284 4.42 40.24 7.22
C LEU A 284 3.05 39.72 7.66
N SER A 285 2.94 38.46 8.11
CA SER A 285 1.68 37.90 8.60
C SER A 285 1.26 38.42 9.98
N THR A 286 2.21 38.89 10.80
CA THR A 286 1.92 39.49 12.11
C THR A 286 1.52 40.96 12.03
N ILE A 287 1.77 41.65 10.92
CA ILE A 287 1.36 43.04 10.70
C ILE A 287 -0.05 43.12 10.04
N ALA A 288 -0.51 42.05 9.40
CA ALA A 288 -1.79 42.03 8.67
C ALA A 288 -2.99 41.39 9.42
N GLY A 289 -2.80 40.92 10.66
CA GLY A 289 -3.81 40.16 11.40
C GLY A 289 -4.23 40.83 12.70
N GLY A 290 -4.75 42.05 12.63
CA GLY A 290 -5.34 42.76 13.76
C GLY A 290 -6.73 43.27 13.40
N ASP A 291 -7.72 42.39 13.40
CA ASP A 291 -9.10 42.76 13.70
C ASP A 291 -9.81 41.56 14.35
N SER A 292 -10.23 41.79 15.58
CA SER A 292 -10.97 40.89 16.45
C SER A 292 -12.42 40.75 16.00
N ILE A 293 -12.90 39.52 15.84
CA ILE A 293 -14.33 39.22 15.90
C ILE A 293 -14.55 38.30 17.12
N SER A 294 -15.16 38.89 18.13
CA SER A 294 -15.74 38.24 19.29
C SER A 294 -17.04 37.54 18.92
N CYS A 295 -17.24 36.32 19.41
CA CYS A 295 -18.55 35.80 19.81
C CYS A 295 -18.34 34.65 20.82
N GLU A 296 -18.64 34.93 22.09
CA GLU A 296 -19.14 33.94 23.05
C GLU A 296 -20.66 33.79 22.89
N PRO A 297 -21.31 32.79 23.53
CA PRO A 297 -20.79 31.54 24.10
C PRO A 297 -21.20 30.29 23.29
#